data_AF-A0A9E6AS52-F1
#
_entry.id   AF-A0A9E6AS52-F1
#
_cell.length_a   1.000
_cell.length_b   1.000
_cell.length_c   1.000
_cell.angle_alpha   90.00
_cell.angle_beta   90.00
_cell.angle_gamma   90.00
#
_symmetry.space_group_name_H-M   'P 1'
#
loop_
_entity.id
_entity.type
_entity.pdbx_description
1 polymer ?
#
loop_
_entity_poly.entity_id
_entity_poly.type
_entity_poly.pdbx_seq_one_letter_code
_entity_poly.pdbx_strand_id
1 'polypeptide(L)'
;MEIFLGSDPNDADSDDDGLLDGDEPNPGLEMDGDGLIGLLDVDSDNDGLFDGTEMGRDCSSPDTDTSLGHCRADADPSSTTSPLDPDSDDGGVSDGSEDANLDGEVSLGETAPAAGNGRDDGSVTDSDGDGLSDELETFIGSNPNDKDSDDDGLPDGDEANPSDDHDGDGDTNINDADSDDDGLFDGTEVGNDCSAPDIGLSVEMCTADADNGDTVTNHLDPDTDDGGVTDGDEDLNLDGAIDTGEFDPNDGADDPECRLDVDCGDAVSGRICEAVKCVPGCRGKQGNGCAGELKCTSEGP
;
A
#
# COMPACT_ATOMS: atom_id res chain seq x y z
N MET A 1 -7.56 6.62 22.08
CA MET A 1 -6.10 6.39 22.16
C MET A 1 -5.52 6.74 20.81
N GLU A 2 -6.25 6.34 19.77
CA GLU A 2 -6.63 7.05 18.53
C GLU A 2 -5.72 8.21 18.11
N ILE A 3 -5.90 9.44 18.62
CA ILE A 3 -5.10 10.60 18.17
C ILE A 3 -3.57 10.39 18.21
N PHE A 4 -3.05 9.52 19.09
CA PHE A 4 -1.62 9.24 19.18
C PHE A 4 -1.15 8.16 18.18
N LEU A 5 -2.07 7.40 17.61
CA LEU A 5 -1.88 6.27 16.70
C LEU A 5 -2.47 6.58 15.30
N GLY A 6 -2.61 7.85 14.91
CA GLY A 6 -3.12 8.21 13.58
C GLY A 6 -4.65 8.14 13.42
N SER A 7 -5.36 7.28 14.17
CA SER A 7 -6.80 7.03 13.98
C SER A 7 -7.73 8.17 14.48
N ASP A 8 -8.94 8.30 13.88
CA ASP A 8 -9.92 9.34 14.23
C ASP A 8 -10.72 8.92 15.48
N PRO A 9 -10.67 9.67 16.59
CA PRO A 9 -11.45 9.35 17.80
C PRO A 9 -12.98 9.47 17.68
N ASN A 10 -13.50 9.90 16.53
CA ASN A 10 -14.93 9.91 16.20
C ASN A 10 -15.31 8.84 15.19
N ASP A 11 -14.32 8.17 14.63
CA ASP A 11 -14.48 6.88 14.02
C ASP A 11 -14.20 5.80 15.06
N ALA A 12 -14.78 4.62 14.90
CA ALA A 12 -14.52 3.50 15.80
C ALA A 12 -14.13 2.25 15.06
N ASP A 13 -13.92 2.36 13.75
CA ASP A 13 -13.58 1.33 12.77
C ASP A 13 -12.71 2.05 11.73
N SER A 14 -11.45 2.30 12.09
CA SER A 14 -10.67 3.37 11.47
C SER A 14 -10.14 3.05 10.07
N ASP A 15 -9.99 1.77 9.77
CA ASP A 15 -9.68 1.15 8.47
C ASP A 15 -10.92 0.60 7.77
N ASP A 16 -12.09 0.67 8.41
CA ASP A 16 -13.38 0.27 7.85
C ASP A 16 -13.45 -1.23 7.46
N ASP A 17 -12.66 -2.07 8.12
CA ASP A 17 -12.54 -3.52 7.87
C ASP A 17 -13.71 -4.33 8.50
N GLY A 18 -14.44 -3.69 9.42
CA GLY A 18 -15.55 -4.27 10.18
C GLY A 18 -15.19 -4.74 11.59
N LEU A 19 -13.92 -4.63 11.99
CA LEU A 19 -13.36 -4.85 13.31
C LEU A 19 -13.05 -3.53 14.01
N LEU A 20 -13.97 -3.08 14.85
CA LEU A 20 -13.79 -1.82 15.60
C LEU A 20 -12.42 -1.69 16.31
N ASP A 21 -11.83 -0.49 16.31
CA ASP A 21 -10.59 -0.08 16.99
C ASP A 21 -10.37 -0.69 18.40
N GLY A 22 -11.47 -0.84 19.15
CA GLY A 22 -11.46 -1.33 20.53
C GLY A 22 -11.41 -2.86 20.66
N ASP A 23 -11.69 -3.57 19.58
CA ASP A 23 -11.77 -5.03 19.45
C ASP A 23 -10.55 -5.62 18.70
N GLU A 24 -9.77 -4.80 18.00
CA GLU A 24 -8.55 -5.20 17.28
C GLU A 24 -7.48 -5.91 18.13
N PRO A 25 -6.79 -6.90 17.53
CA PRO A 25 -5.69 -7.61 18.16
C PRO A 25 -4.37 -6.84 18.00
N ASN A 26 -4.04 -6.00 18.98
CA ASN A 26 -2.83 -5.14 19.01
C ASN A 26 -2.95 -3.86 18.14
N PRO A 27 -3.91 -2.97 18.48
CA PRO A 27 -4.29 -1.78 17.69
C PRO A 27 -3.20 -0.70 17.69
N GLY A 28 -2.07 -0.88 17.03
CA GLY A 28 -0.90 0.01 17.17
C GLY A 28 0.43 -0.71 17.21
N LEU A 29 0.44 -1.99 16.87
CA LEU A 29 1.60 -2.69 16.35
C LEU A 29 1.36 -2.92 14.86
N GLU A 30 2.44 -2.80 14.08
CA GLU A 30 2.58 -3.37 12.75
C GLU A 30 2.97 -4.85 12.94
N MET A 31 2.39 -5.74 12.14
CA MET A 31 2.40 -7.19 12.42
C MET A 31 3.04 -8.01 11.32
N ASP A 32 2.95 -7.56 10.08
CA ASP A 32 3.33 -8.24 8.85
C ASP A 32 4.47 -7.56 8.08
N GLY A 33 4.65 -6.24 8.19
CA GLY A 33 5.73 -5.52 7.52
C GLY A 33 5.31 -4.40 6.59
N ASP A 34 4.02 -4.16 6.40
CA ASP A 34 3.48 -3.28 5.36
C ASP A 34 3.46 -1.78 5.75
N GLY A 35 3.91 -1.46 6.96
CA GLY A 35 3.94 -0.09 7.48
C GLY A 35 2.62 0.42 8.05
N LEU A 36 1.53 -0.33 7.91
CA LEU A 36 0.26 -0.07 8.56
C LEU A 36 0.28 -0.69 9.97
N ILE A 37 -0.45 -0.06 10.87
CA ILE A 37 -0.68 -0.61 12.21
C ILE A 37 -2.09 -1.14 12.23
N GLY A 38 -2.37 -2.16 13.05
CA GLY A 38 -3.69 -2.81 13.05
C GLY A 38 -4.96 -1.95 13.16
N LEU A 39 -4.86 -0.64 13.51
CA LEU A 39 -5.99 0.32 13.49
C LEU A 39 -6.27 0.94 12.11
N LEU A 40 -5.34 0.77 11.19
CA LEU A 40 -5.28 1.43 9.90
C LEU A 40 -5.00 0.39 8.81
N ASP A 41 -5.21 -0.88 9.12
CA ASP A 41 -4.71 -2.04 8.39
C ASP A 41 -5.85 -3.04 8.26
N VAL A 42 -6.32 -3.23 7.03
CA VAL A 42 -7.54 -3.99 6.77
C VAL A 42 -7.32 -5.50 6.82
N ASP A 43 -6.07 -5.96 6.69
CA ASP A 43 -5.63 -7.36 6.61
C ASP A 43 -4.28 -7.50 7.32
N SER A 44 -4.28 -7.51 8.66
CA SER A 44 -3.08 -7.40 9.51
C SER A 44 -2.07 -8.56 9.42
N ASP A 45 -2.32 -9.55 8.58
CA ASP A 45 -1.36 -10.59 8.22
C ASP A 45 -1.22 -10.88 6.72
N ASN A 46 -1.80 -10.03 5.86
CA ASN A 46 -1.67 -10.02 4.40
C ASN A 46 -1.98 -11.36 3.74
N ASP A 47 -3.08 -11.99 4.15
CA ASP A 47 -3.46 -13.31 3.66
C ASP A 47 -4.63 -13.28 2.67
N GLY A 48 -5.21 -12.09 2.49
CA GLY A 48 -6.33 -11.75 1.63
C GLY A 48 -7.68 -11.67 2.36
N LEU A 49 -7.76 -12.05 3.64
CA LEU A 49 -9.00 -12.11 4.41
C LEU A 49 -9.03 -11.01 5.48
N PHE A 50 -9.83 -9.97 5.26
CA PHE A 50 -9.90 -8.84 6.19
C PHE A 50 -10.19 -9.23 7.64
N ASP A 51 -9.53 -8.55 8.59
CA ASP A 51 -9.54 -8.74 10.04
C ASP A 51 -10.97 -8.94 10.61
N GLY A 52 -11.91 -8.11 10.16
CA GLY A 52 -13.32 -8.16 10.52
C GLY A 52 -13.98 -9.47 10.11
N THR A 53 -13.68 -9.97 8.91
CA THR A 53 -14.21 -11.25 8.41
C THR A 53 -13.71 -12.40 9.26
N GLU A 54 -12.41 -12.46 9.50
CA GLU A 54 -11.77 -13.49 10.30
C GLU A 54 -12.30 -13.57 11.73
N MET A 55 -12.61 -12.40 12.30
CA MET A 55 -13.20 -12.25 13.62
C MET A 55 -14.72 -12.46 13.64
N GLY A 56 -15.32 -12.84 12.52
CA GLY A 56 -16.73 -13.18 12.35
C GLY A 56 -17.67 -11.97 12.41
N ARG A 57 -17.27 -10.84 11.83
CA ARG A 57 -18.03 -9.57 11.82
C ARG A 57 -18.82 -9.39 10.53
N ASP A 58 -19.97 -8.71 10.62
CA ASP A 58 -20.97 -8.64 9.56
C ASP A 58 -21.09 -7.26 8.89
N CYS A 59 -20.07 -6.41 9.03
CA CYS A 59 -20.03 -5.01 8.54
C CYS A 59 -21.22 -4.13 8.99
N SER A 60 -21.94 -4.51 10.06
CA SER A 60 -23.18 -3.83 10.44
C SER A 60 -23.00 -2.62 11.35
N SER A 61 -21.76 -2.35 11.77
CA SER A 61 -21.46 -1.17 12.57
C SER A 61 -21.80 0.10 11.77
N PRO A 62 -22.34 1.15 12.42
CA PRO A 62 -22.52 2.43 11.76
C PRO A 62 -21.21 3.19 11.53
N ASP A 63 -20.13 2.73 12.15
CA ASP A 63 -18.81 3.32 12.06
C ASP A 63 -18.03 2.72 10.86
N THR A 64 -18.28 1.45 10.45
CA THR A 64 -17.79 0.88 9.18
C THR A 64 -18.41 1.53 7.91
N ASP A 65 -17.61 2.19 7.08
CA ASP A 65 -17.97 2.66 5.74
C ASP A 65 -17.75 1.59 4.67
N THR A 66 -18.75 0.70 4.55
CA THR A 66 -18.83 -0.32 3.49
C THR A 66 -18.75 0.20 2.03
N SER A 67 -18.69 1.50 1.80
CA SER A 67 -18.49 2.05 0.45
C SER A 67 -17.03 2.18 0.03
N LEU A 68 -16.08 2.05 0.96
CA LEU A 68 -14.65 1.98 0.66
C LEU A 68 -14.27 0.61 0.07
N GLY A 69 -14.91 -0.47 0.53
CA GLY A 69 -14.63 -1.82 0.03
C GLY A 69 -13.89 -2.70 1.03
N HIS A 70 -13.37 -2.10 2.11
CA HIS A 70 -12.53 -2.74 3.12
C HIS A 70 -13.28 -3.73 4.03
N CYS A 71 -14.61 -3.80 4.00
CA CYS A 71 -15.35 -4.78 4.80
C CYS A 71 -16.06 -5.83 3.96
N ARG A 72 -15.74 -7.10 4.26
CA ARG A 72 -16.47 -8.26 3.78
C ARG A 72 -17.24 -8.90 4.94
N ALA A 73 -18.54 -9.05 4.77
CA ALA A 73 -19.38 -9.55 5.84
C ALA A 73 -19.25 -11.07 5.96
N ASP A 74 -18.86 -11.54 7.15
CA ASP A 74 -18.80 -12.95 7.49
C ASP A 74 -20.16 -13.66 7.30
N ALA A 75 -20.12 -14.82 6.65
CA ALA A 75 -21.24 -15.68 6.32
C ALA A 75 -21.47 -16.78 7.36
N ASP A 76 -20.44 -17.22 8.11
CA ASP A 76 -20.55 -18.14 9.23
C ASP A 76 -19.64 -17.77 10.43
N PRO A 77 -20.16 -17.07 11.46
CA PRO A 77 -19.34 -16.53 12.55
C PRO A 77 -18.91 -17.61 13.56
N SER A 78 -19.05 -18.87 13.19
CA SER A 78 -18.51 -20.02 13.90
C SER A 78 -17.26 -20.61 13.25
N SER A 79 -16.91 -20.15 12.05
CA SER A 79 -15.63 -20.29 11.40
C SER A 79 -14.90 -18.97 11.56
N THR A 80 -13.77 -18.98 12.25
CA THR A 80 -12.99 -17.78 12.56
C THR A 80 -11.53 -18.16 12.51
N THR A 81 -10.71 -17.29 11.98
CA THR A 81 -9.26 -17.39 11.85
C THR A 81 -8.60 -16.38 12.79
N SER A 82 -7.35 -16.02 12.54
CA SER A 82 -6.56 -15.17 13.41
C SER A 82 -5.97 -14.05 12.57
N PRO A 83 -6.33 -12.78 12.80
CA PRO A 83 -5.82 -11.64 12.02
C PRO A 83 -4.37 -11.25 12.22
N LEU A 84 -3.55 -12.19 12.67
CA LEU A 84 -2.15 -11.97 12.96
C LEU A 84 -1.32 -13.22 12.62
N ASP A 85 -1.95 -14.21 12.00
CA ASP A 85 -1.40 -15.51 11.69
C ASP A 85 -2.02 -15.99 10.37
N PRO A 86 -1.33 -15.77 9.23
CA PRO A 86 -1.91 -15.96 7.90
C PRO A 86 -2.20 -17.44 7.58
N ASP A 87 -1.88 -18.39 8.47
CA ASP A 87 -2.17 -19.82 8.37
C ASP A 87 -2.59 -20.33 9.76
N SER A 88 -3.85 -20.10 10.14
CA SER A 88 -4.37 -20.35 11.49
C SER A 88 -4.25 -21.80 11.96
N ASP A 89 -4.13 -22.78 11.06
CA ASP A 89 -3.98 -24.18 11.42
C ASP A 89 -2.55 -24.75 11.32
N ASP A 90 -1.57 -23.93 10.92
CA ASP A 90 -0.19 -24.33 10.63
C ASP A 90 -0.11 -25.44 9.55
N GLY A 91 -0.98 -25.38 8.55
CA GLY A 91 -1.16 -26.36 7.47
C GLY A 91 -0.24 -26.15 6.28
N GLY A 92 0.15 -24.90 6.05
CA GLY A 92 1.03 -24.41 5.00
C GLY A 92 0.30 -23.79 3.81
N VAL A 93 -0.98 -23.46 3.94
CA VAL A 93 -1.77 -22.67 2.99
C VAL A 93 -2.41 -21.53 3.77
N SER A 94 -2.52 -20.34 3.17
CA SER A 94 -3.08 -19.19 3.91
C SER A 94 -4.57 -19.34 4.17
N ASP A 95 -5.08 -18.67 5.21
CA ASP A 95 -6.51 -18.74 5.54
C ASP A 95 -7.36 -18.19 4.39
N GLY A 96 -6.97 -17.07 3.77
CA GLY A 96 -7.58 -16.54 2.56
C GLY A 96 -7.51 -17.48 1.35
N SER A 97 -6.45 -18.29 1.22
CA SER A 97 -6.35 -19.32 0.16
C SER A 97 -7.23 -20.56 0.45
N GLU A 98 -7.47 -20.87 1.73
CA GLU A 98 -8.38 -21.92 2.14
C GLU A 98 -9.85 -21.49 2.06
N ASP A 99 -10.13 -20.21 2.28
CA ASP A 99 -11.41 -19.52 2.09
C ASP A 99 -11.37 -18.60 0.87
N ALA A 100 -11.16 -19.16 -0.31
CA ALA A 100 -10.91 -18.40 -1.55
C ALA A 100 -12.01 -17.40 -1.97
N ASN A 101 -13.20 -17.46 -1.37
CA ASN A 101 -14.27 -16.48 -1.61
C ASN A 101 -14.32 -15.37 -0.54
N LEU A 102 -13.44 -15.47 0.46
CA LEU A 102 -13.18 -14.62 1.61
C LEU A 102 -14.42 -14.27 2.44
N ASP A 103 -15.47 -15.09 2.45
CA ASP A 103 -16.73 -14.78 3.15
C ASP A 103 -16.81 -15.37 4.56
N GLY A 104 -15.75 -16.01 5.06
CA GLY A 104 -15.67 -16.64 6.37
C GLY A 104 -16.46 -17.95 6.49
N GLU A 105 -17.32 -18.32 5.54
CA GLU A 105 -18.05 -19.60 5.55
C GLU A 105 -17.28 -20.66 4.76
N VAL A 106 -16.72 -21.65 5.47
CA VAL A 106 -16.16 -22.87 4.85
C VAL A 106 -17.22 -23.62 4.03
N SER A 107 -17.24 -23.35 2.73
CA SER A 107 -18.24 -23.80 1.77
C SER A 107 -17.83 -25.10 1.08
N LEU A 108 -18.69 -25.57 0.17
CA LEU A 108 -18.40 -26.78 -0.60
C LEU A 108 -17.43 -26.46 -1.75
N GLY A 109 -16.14 -26.60 -1.49
CA GLY A 109 -15.08 -26.35 -2.47
C GLY A 109 -13.78 -25.95 -1.76
N GLU A 110 -13.94 -25.11 -0.74
CA GLU A 110 -12.92 -24.61 0.18
C GLU A 110 -12.42 -25.67 1.16
N THR A 111 -11.31 -25.34 1.82
CA THR A 111 -10.69 -26.10 2.90
C THR A 111 -10.91 -25.40 4.24
N ALA A 112 -10.22 -25.81 5.30
CA ALA A 112 -10.63 -25.51 6.67
C ALA A 112 -9.53 -24.68 7.37
N PRO A 113 -9.54 -23.34 7.22
CA PRO A 113 -8.41 -22.48 7.56
C PRO A 113 -7.95 -22.62 9.01
N ALA A 114 -8.90 -22.68 9.95
CA ALA A 114 -8.58 -22.80 11.38
C ALA A 114 -8.51 -24.25 11.93
N ALA A 115 -8.62 -25.31 11.10
CA ALA A 115 -8.81 -26.67 11.63
C ALA A 115 -8.41 -27.86 10.76
N GLY A 116 -7.19 -28.35 10.94
CA GLY A 116 -6.78 -29.58 10.26
C GLY A 116 -5.31 -29.91 10.47
N ASN A 117 -4.49 -28.88 10.71
CA ASN A 117 -3.05 -28.90 10.56
C ASN A 117 -2.70 -29.41 9.16
N GLY A 118 -3.31 -28.79 8.18
CA GLY A 118 -3.11 -29.02 6.77
C GLY A 118 -3.61 -30.34 6.18
N ARG A 119 -4.74 -30.85 6.67
CA ARG A 119 -5.22 -32.19 6.27
C ARG A 119 -5.95 -32.19 4.93
N ASP A 120 -6.49 -31.06 4.54
CA ASP A 120 -7.33 -30.84 3.38
C ASP A 120 -6.69 -29.93 2.33
N ASP A 121 -5.60 -29.24 2.69
CA ASP A 121 -4.85 -28.24 1.91
C ASP A 121 -4.25 -28.82 0.66
N GLY A 122 -3.99 -30.14 0.62
CA GLY A 122 -3.52 -30.80 -0.59
C GLY A 122 -4.54 -30.77 -1.75
N SER A 123 -5.73 -30.18 -1.54
CA SER A 123 -6.72 -29.79 -2.55
C SER A 123 -6.41 -28.46 -3.21
N VAL A 124 -5.83 -27.53 -2.44
CA VAL A 124 -5.55 -26.15 -2.83
C VAL A 124 -4.43 -26.18 -3.85
N THR A 125 -4.69 -25.56 -4.99
CA THR A 125 -3.75 -25.52 -6.13
C THR A 125 -3.19 -24.12 -6.20
N ASP A 126 -1.88 -24.05 -6.38
CA ASP A 126 -1.07 -22.84 -6.59
C ASP A 126 -0.19 -23.18 -7.81
N SER A 127 -0.51 -22.58 -8.95
CA SER A 127 -0.08 -23.04 -10.27
C SER A 127 1.25 -22.44 -10.73
N ASP A 128 1.55 -21.19 -10.37
CA ASP A 128 2.85 -20.52 -10.58
C ASP A 128 3.77 -20.58 -9.36
N GLY A 129 3.25 -20.90 -8.18
CA GLY A 129 4.03 -21.17 -6.97
C GLY A 129 4.36 -19.92 -6.20
N ASP A 130 3.50 -18.91 -6.20
CA ASP A 130 3.79 -17.61 -5.59
C ASP A 130 3.42 -17.50 -4.12
N GLY A 131 2.46 -18.29 -3.65
CA GLY A 131 1.96 -18.26 -2.28
C GLY A 131 0.43 -18.22 -2.19
N LEU A 132 -0.24 -17.74 -3.24
CA LEU A 132 -1.70 -17.66 -3.32
C LEU A 132 -2.26 -18.86 -4.09
N SER A 133 -3.53 -19.18 -3.81
CA SER A 133 -4.22 -20.25 -4.53
C SER A 133 -4.86 -19.77 -5.83
N ASP A 134 -4.90 -20.64 -6.84
CA ASP A 134 -5.57 -20.37 -8.13
C ASP A 134 -7.02 -19.88 -7.95
N GLU A 135 -7.70 -20.36 -6.90
CA GLU A 135 -9.09 -20.03 -6.61
C GLU A 135 -9.22 -18.64 -5.98
N LEU A 136 -8.31 -18.26 -5.09
CA LEU A 136 -8.22 -16.93 -4.48
C LEU A 136 -7.86 -15.88 -5.54
N GLU A 137 -6.78 -16.09 -6.29
CA GLU A 137 -6.33 -15.21 -7.36
C GLU A 137 -7.44 -14.95 -8.39
N THR A 138 -8.14 -16.02 -8.82
CA THR A 138 -9.30 -15.88 -9.70
C THR A 138 -10.42 -15.03 -9.09
N PHE A 139 -10.58 -15.09 -7.76
CA PHE A 139 -11.60 -14.36 -7.04
C PHE A 139 -11.26 -12.88 -6.92
N ILE A 140 -10.04 -12.53 -6.50
CA ILE A 140 -9.57 -11.15 -6.32
C ILE A 140 -9.22 -10.47 -7.65
N GLY A 141 -8.99 -11.24 -8.71
CA GLY A 141 -8.93 -10.74 -10.08
C GLY A 141 -7.55 -10.87 -10.74
N SER A 142 -6.55 -11.33 -9.99
CA SER A 142 -5.21 -11.64 -10.48
C SER A 142 -5.17 -12.92 -11.34
N ASN A 143 -3.99 -13.33 -11.78
CA ASN A 143 -3.81 -14.40 -12.74
C ASN A 143 -3.11 -15.63 -12.13
N PRO A 144 -3.82 -16.77 -11.95
CA PRO A 144 -3.31 -18.06 -11.42
C PRO A 144 -2.14 -18.73 -12.14
N ASN A 145 -1.54 -18.08 -13.13
CA ASN A 145 -0.41 -18.63 -13.87
C ASN A 145 0.66 -17.55 -14.13
N ASP A 146 0.54 -16.39 -13.50
CA ASP A 146 1.52 -15.31 -13.42
C ASP A 146 1.78 -15.04 -11.95
N LYS A 147 3.05 -15.15 -11.54
CA LYS A 147 3.47 -14.89 -10.16
C LYS A 147 3.43 -13.39 -9.78
N ASP A 148 3.13 -12.53 -10.74
CA ASP A 148 3.19 -11.06 -10.67
C ASP A 148 2.27 -10.58 -11.80
N SER A 149 1.05 -10.19 -11.43
CA SER A 149 -0.09 -10.03 -12.33
C SER A 149 -0.12 -8.68 -13.06
N ASP A 150 0.49 -7.66 -12.49
CA ASP A 150 0.65 -6.30 -13.05
C ASP A 150 2.04 -6.01 -13.64
N ASP A 151 2.99 -6.96 -13.49
CA ASP A 151 4.36 -6.91 -13.99
C ASP A 151 5.21 -5.80 -13.35
N ASP A 152 4.98 -5.47 -12.08
CA ASP A 152 5.62 -4.36 -11.36
C ASP A 152 6.96 -4.74 -10.68
N GLY A 153 7.17 -6.06 -10.46
CA GLY A 153 8.34 -6.64 -9.82
C GLY A 153 8.14 -7.15 -8.39
N LEU A 154 6.97 -6.96 -7.77
CA LEU A 154 6.51 -7.57 -6.53
C LEU A 154 5.59 -8.76 -6.87
N PRO A 155 5.88 -9.97 -6.36
CA PRO A 155 5.00 -11.10 -6.62
C PRO A 155 3.65 -10.96 -5.94
N ASP A 156 2.57 -11.41 -6.58
CA ASP A 156 1.18 -11.40 -6.06
C ASP A 156 1.07 -11.90 -4.61
N GLY A 157 1.78 -12.98 -4.27
CA GLY A 157 1.78 -13.55 -2.91
C GLY A 157 2.67 -12.84 -1.88
N ASP A 158 3.41 -11.81 -2.29
CA ASP A 158 4.21 -10.92 -1.45
C ASP A 158 3.58 -9.50 -1.37
N GLU A 159 2.48 -9.23 -2.08
CA GLU A 159 1.67 -8.01 -2.03
C GLU A 159 1.01 -7.81 -0.66
N ALA A 160 1.04 -6.57 -0.15
CA ALA A 160 0.31 -6.22 1.07
C ALA A 160 -1.16 -5.91 0.75
N ASN A 161 -2.05 -6.32 1.65
CA ASN A 161 -3.50 -6.16 1.52
C ASN A 161 -4.00 -6.57 0.12
N PRO A 162 -3.71 -7.80 -0.38
CA PRO A 162 -3.82 -8.13 -1.81
C PRO A 162 -5.25 -8.05 -2.38
N SER A 163 -6.27 -7.96 -1.53
CA SER A 163 -7.67 -7.80 -1.95
C SER A 163 -8.23 -6.38 -1.79
N ASP A 164 -7.41 -5.45 -1.29
CA ASP A 164 -7.74 -4.03 -1.12
C ASP A 164 -7.41 -3.19 -2.37
N ASP A 165 -7.94 -1.97 -2.45
CA ASP A 165 -7.72 -0.94 -3.47
C ASP A 165 -7.25 0.31 -2.72
N HIS A 166 -5.97 0.29 -2.31
CA HIS A 166 -5.44 1.17 -1.26
C HIS A 166 -5.55 2.67 -1.60
N ASP A 167 -5.26 3.03 -2.84
CA ASP A 167 -5.30 4.41 -3.33
C ASP A 167 -6.70 4.82 -3.88
N GLY A 168 -7.58 3.85 -4.15
CA GLY A 168 -8.93 4.04 -4.67
C GLY A 168 -8.98 4.34 -6.17
N ASP A 169 -7.95 3.95 -6.92
CA ASP A 169 -7.84 3.99 -8.38
C ASP A 169 -8.91 3.09 -9.07
N GLY A 170 -9.25 1.97 -8.42
CA GLY A 170 -10.22 0.99 -8.88
C GLY A 170 -9.63 -0.34 -9.37
N ASP A 171 -8.31 -0.46 -9.39
CA ASP A 171 -7.58 -1.74 -9.41
C ASP A 171 -7.18 -2.11 -7.95
N THR A 172 -7.11 -3.41 -7.64
CA THR A 172 -6.69 -3.87 -6.30
C THR A 172 -5.17 -3.92 -6.24
N ASN A 173 -4.53 -3.81 -5.07
CA ASN A 173 -3.07 -3.83 -4.91
C ASN A 173 -2.39 -4.96 -5.73
N ILE A 174 -2.92 -6.18 -5.68
CA ILE A 174 -2.42 -7.34 -6.49
C ILE A 174 -2.50 -7.19 -8.04
N ASN A 175 -3.07 -6.09 -8.52
CA ASN A 175 -3.17 -5.76 -9.95
C ASN A 175 -2.80 -4.29 -10.20
N ASP A 176 -2.28 -3.58 -9.21
CA ASP A 176 -1.84 -2.21 -9.30
C ASP A 176 -0.32 -2.15 -9.13
N ALA A 177 0.34 -1.52 -10.11
CA ALA A 177 1.80 -1.51 -10.15
C ALA A 177 2.43 -0.42 -9.26
N ASP A 178 1.61 0.48 -8.70
CA ASP A 178 1.99 1.68 -7.94
C ASP A 178 0.87 1.93 -6.89
N SER A 179 0.80 1.06 -5.88
CA SER A 179 -0.34 0.91 -4.95
C SER A 179 -0.63 2.16 -4.10
N ASP A 180 0.26 3.15 -4.07
CA ASP A 180 0.06 4.44 -3.42
C ASP A 180 0.12 5.66 -4.36
N ASP A 181 0.24 5.41 -5.68
CA ASP A 181 0.07 6.36 -6.79
C ASP A 181 1.10 7.52 -6.74
N ASP A 182 2.30 7.22 -6.26
CA ASP A 182 3.38 8.15 -5.99
C ASP A 182 4.39 8.27 -7.17
N GLY A 183 4.38 7.24 -8.04
CA GLY A 183 5.15 7.15 -9.27
C GLY A 183 6.36 6.22 -9.22
N LEU A 184 6.73 5.69 -8.05
CA LEU A 184 7.53 4.46 -7.95
C LEU A 184 6.64 3.24 -8.19
N PHE A 185 7.24 2.08 -8.46
CA PHE A 185 6.48 0.84 -8.57
C PHE A 185 6.77 0.01 -7.33
N ASP A 186 5.80 -0.73 -6.82
CA ASP A 186 5.86 -1.43 -5.52
C ASP A 186 7.10 -2.34 -5.45
N GLY A 187 7.35 -3.09 -6.51
CA GLY A 187 8.56 -3.90 -6.69
C GLY A 187 9.85 -3.10 -6.58
N THR A 188 9.90 -1.88 -7.10
CA THR A 188 11.06 -0.97 -6.99
C THR A 188 11.26 -0.53 -5.54
N GLU A 189 10.18 -0.18 -4.86
CA GLU A 189 10.18 0.34 -3.49
C GLU A 189 10.65 -0.67 -2.47
N VAL A 190 10.30 -1.95 -2.65
CA VAL A 190 10.80 -3.05 -1.81
C VAL A 190 12.19 -3.54 -2.23
N GLY A 191 12.81 -2.91 -3.24
CA GLY A 191 14.19 -3.17 -3.68
C GLY A 191 14.36 -4.37 -4.62
N ASN A 192 13.31 -4.74 -5.37
CA ASN A 192 13.38 -5.82 -6.36
C ASN A 192 14.03 -5.36 -7.67
N ASP A 193 14.84 -6.23 -8.29
CA ASP A 193 15.66 -5.90 -9.46
C ASP A 193 15.05 -6.36 -10.80
N CYS A 194 13.72 -6.56 -10.85
CA CYS A 194 12.97 -7.12 -11.98
C CYS A 194 13.59 -8.42 -12.55
N SER A 195 14.34 -9.18 -11.75
CA SER A 195 15.12 -10.33 -12.26
C SER A 195 14.50 -11.69 -11.98
N ALA A 196 13.38 -11.73 -11.26
CA ALA A 196 12.65 -12.96 -11.01
C ALA A 196 12.30 -13.62 -12.37
N PRO A 197 12.57 -14.93 -12.53
CA PRO A 197 12.43 -15.59 -13.82
C PRO A 197 10.97 -15.75 -14.30
N ASP A 198 10.00 -15.43 -13.45
CA ASP A 198 8.58 -15.75 -13.61
C ASP A 198 7.64 -14.52 -13.56
N ILE A 199 8.17 -13.29 -13.51
CA ILE A 199 7.40 -12.02 -13.40
C ILE A 199 6.99 -11.40 -14.75
N GLY A 200 6.43 -12.17 -15.68
CA GLY A 200 5.72 -11.69 -16.90
C GLY A 200 6.31 -10.58 -17.82
N LEU A 201 7.52 -10.06 -17.59
CA LEU A 201 7.91 -8.66 -17.84
C LEU A 201 7.36 -8.00 -19.11
N SER A 202 6.31 -7.23 -18.91
CA SER A 202 6.15 -5.93 -19.54
C SER A 202 7.24 -4.96 -19.01
N VAL A 203 8.34 -4.76 -19.76
CA VAL A 203 9.43 -3.80 -19.38
C VAL A 203 8.97 -2.32 -19.31
N GLU A 204 7.66 -2.06 -19.33
CA GLU A 204 7.05 -0.75 -19.15
C GLU A 204 6.50 -0.55 -17.73
N MET A 205 6.31 -1.60 -16.93
CA MET A 205 5.73 -1.56 -15.57
C MET A 205 6.68 -1.97 -14.44
N CYS A 206 7.91 -2.43 -14.71
CA CYS A 206 8.91 -2.69 -13.67
C CYS A 206 10.17 -1.84 -13.90
N THR A 207 10.59 -1.10 -12.89
CA THR A 207 11.90 -0.44 -12.86
C THR A 207 12.81 -1.17 -11.89
N ALA A 208 13.93 -1.68 -12.38
CA ALA A 208 14.82 -2.46 -11.54
C ALA A 208 15.52 -1.54 -10.53
N ASP A 209 15.39 -1.86 -9.25
CA ASP A 209 16.10 -1.16 -8.20
C ASP A 209 17.62 -1.15 -8.45
N ALA A 210 18.21 0.04 -8.35
CA ALA A 210 19.57 0.32 -8.76
C ALA A 210 20.60 0.11 -7.63
N ASP A 211 20.17 0.06 -6.36
CA ASP A 211 21.06 -0.11 -5.22
C ASP A 211 20.97 -1.46 -4.48
N ASN A 212 20.09 -2.36 -4.94
CA ASN A 212 19.78 -3.70 -4.43
C ASN A 212 19.13 -3.67 -3.02
N GLY A 213 18.14 -2.81 -2.83
CA GLY A 213 17.39 -2.59 -1.59
C GLY A 213 18.26 -1.99 -0.48
N ASP A 214 19.30 -1.23 -0.85
CA ASP A 214 20.03 -0.40 0.13
C ASP A 214 19.14 0.77 0.57
N THR A 215 18.27 1.27 -0.33
CA THR A 215 17.14 2.17 -0.08
C THR A 215 15.85 1.43 -0.38
N VAL A 216 14.85 1.56 0.50
CA VAL A 216 13.50 1.03 0.33
C VAL A 216 12.51 2.03 0.90
N THR A 217 11.30 2.05 0.36
CA THR A 217 10.16 2.86 0.80
C THR A 217 8.98 1.92 1.10
N ASN A 218 7.84 2.48 1.49
CA ASN A 218 6.64 1.71 1.68
C ASN A 218 5.68 1.94 0.52
N HIS A 219 5.44 0.90 -0.28
CA HIS A 219 4.49 0.88 -1.40
C HIS A 219 3.01 1.18 -1.08
N LEU A 220 2.67 1.31 0.20
CA LEU A 220 1.33 1.76 0.65
C LEU A 220 1.37 3.15 1.31
N ASP A 221 2.49 3.86 1.25
CA ASP A 221 2.63 5.19 1.86
C ASP A 221 3.42 6.11 0.94
N PRO A 222 2.74 7.03 0.23
CA PRO A 222 3.36 7.80 -0.84
C PRO A 222 4.37 8.83 -0.35
N ASP A 223 4.64 8.93 0.96
CA ASP A 223 5.59 9.85 1.60
C ASP A 223 6.15 9.17 2.85
N THR A 224 6.99 8.13 2.66
CA THR A 224 7.49 7.20 3.70
C THR A 224 8.05 7.92 4.95
N ASP A 225 8.58 9.13 4.81
CA ASP A 225 9.18 9.88 5.92
C ASP A 225 8.34 11.03 6.50
N ASP A 226 7.11 11.20 6.02
CA ASP A 226 6.17 12.29 6.36
C ASP A 226 6.77 13.71 6.15
N GLY A 227 7.71 13.86 5.22
CA GLY A 227 8.42 15.10 4.91
C GLY A 227 7.58 16.10 4.12
N GLY A 228 6.60 15.59 3.38
CA GLY A 228 5.65 16.33 2.57
C GLY A 228 5.97 16.34 1.07
N VAL A 229 6.83 15.44 0.62
CA VAL A 229 7.22 15.22 -0.79
C VAL A 229 7.18 13.72 -1.03
N THR A 230 6.52 13.28 -2.10
CA THR A 230 6.36 11.84 -2.33
C THR A 230 7.67 11.16 -2.69
N ASP A 231 7.80 9.89 -2.38
CA ASP A 231 9.01 9.09 -2.56
C ASP A 231 9.45 9.08 -4.04
N GLY A 232 8.52 8.85 -4.97
CA GLY A 232 8.74 8.97 -6.40
C GLY A 232 8.99 10.39 -6.90
N ASP A 233 8.53 11.41 -6.17
CA ASP A 233 8.99 12.76 -6.45
C ASP A 233 10.48 12.86 -6.04
N GLU A 234 10.88 12.37 -4.87
CA GLU A 234 12.23 12.45 -4.31
C GLU A 234 13.28 11.67 -5.13
N ASP A 235 12.90 10.51 -5.65
CA ASP A 235 13.63 9.73 -6.65
C ASP A 235 13.27 10.17 -8.09
N LEU A 236 13.94 11.23 -8.55
CA LEU A 236 13.72 11.83 -9.87
C LEU A 236 13.87 10.88 -11.05
N ASN A 237 14.52 9.75 -10.86
CA ASN A 237 14.82 8.80 -11.92
C ASN A 237 14.08 7.46 -11.77
N LEU A 238 13.40 7.28 -10.62
CA LEU A 238 12.49 6.20 -10.29
C LEU A 238 13.17 4.83 -10.32
N ASP A 239 14.44 4.78 -9.91
CA ASP A 239 15.24 3.55 -9.88
C ASP A 239 15.51 3.03 -8.47
N GLY A 240 14.78 3.52 -7.47
CA GLY A 240 14.80 3.06 -6.08
C GLY A 240 16.05 3.47 -5.30
N ALA A 241 17.03 4.11 -5.95
CA ALA A 241 18.33 4.41 -5.35
C ALA A 241 18.51 5.90 -5.08
N ILE A 242 19.11 6.24 -3.94
CA ILE A 242 19.49 7.63 -3.65
C ILE A 242 20.70 8.04 -4.49
N ASP A 243 20.45 8.74 -5.59
CA ASP A 243 21.45 9.08 -6.58
C ASP A 243 21.94 10.55 -6.47
N THR A 244 22.95 10.90 -7.27
CA THR A 244 23.53 12.26 -7.15
C THR A 244 22.58 13.34 -7.70
N GLY A 245 21.89 14.02 -6.79
CA GLY A 245 21.03 15.16 -7.10
C GLY A 245 19.56 14.95 -6.77
N GLU A 246 19.23 13.77 -6.23
CA GLU A 246 17.96 13.40 -5.63
C GLU A 246 17.94 13.71 -4.13
N PHE A 247 16.77 13.47 -3.54
CA PHE A 247 16.48 13.56 -2.11
C PHE A 247 16.39 12.13 -1.53
N ASP A 248 16.40 12.00 -0.22
CA ASP A 248 16.36 10.71 0.45
C ASP A 248 14.92 10.47 0.93
N PRO A 249 14.15 9.54 0.30
CA PRO A 249 12.75 9.24 0.65
C PRO A 249 12.53 8.82 2.12
N ASN A 250 13.62 8.62 2.87
CA ASN A 250 13.61 8.23 4.28
C ASN A 250 14.15 9.34 5.22
N ASP A 251 14.38 10.57 4.75
CA ASP A 251 14.82 11.73 5.56
C ASP A 251 14.07 13.04 5.24
N GLY A 252 12.90 13.22 5.87
CA GLY A 252 12.00 14.39 5.76
C GLY A 252 12.63 15.78 6.07
N ALA A 253 13.89 15.81 6.51
CA ALA A 253 14.65 17.02 6.75
C ALA A 253 15.41 17.53 5.51
N ASP A 254 15.52 16.69 4.49
CA ASP A 254 16.33 16.85 3.30
C ASP A 254 15.49 17.32 2.09
N ASP A 255 14.17 17.19 2.19
CA ASP A 255 13.15 17.51 1.20
C ASP A 255 13.28 18.89 0.54
N PRO A 256 12.85 18.98 -0.73
CA PRO A 256 12.66 20.24 -1.40
C PRO A 256 11.45 21.00 -0.85
N GLU A 257 11.66 22.22 -0.30
CA GLU A 257 10.56 23.16 0.02
C GLU A 257 9.76 23.57 -1.26
N CYS A 258 10.34 23.32 -2.45
CA CYS A 258 9.72 23.56 -3.74
C CYS A 258 10.48 22.89 -4.89
N ARG A 259 9.78 22.64 -6.00
CA ARG A 259 10.38 22.26 -7.30
C ARG A 259 10.22 23.37 -8.34
N LEU A 260 9.07 24.02 -8.32
CA LEU A 260 8.68 25.11 -9.19
C LEU A 260 8.41 26.39 -8.39
N ASP A 261 8.50 27.53 -9.07
CA ASP A 261 8.21 28.82 -8.43
C ASP A 261 6.79 28.85 -7.85
N VAL A 262 5.83 28.15 -8.47
CA VAL A 262 4.41 28.14 -8.06
C VAL A 262 4.21 27.47 -6.69
N ASP A 263 5.10 26.56 -6.28
CA ASP A 263 5.02 25.86 -5.00
C ASP A 263 5.30 26.84 -3.84
N CYS A 264 6.06 27.90 -4.12
CA CYS A 264 6.37 28.95 -3.16
C CYS A 264 5.23 29.95 -2.89
N GLY A 265 4.03 29.66 -3.38
CA GLY A 265 2.80 30.41 -3.12
C GLY A 265 2.16 30.98 -4.37
N ASP A 266 1.16 31.84 -4.18
CA ASP A 266 0.38 32.39 -5.30
C ASP A 266 1.23 33.15 -6.34
N ALA A 267 0.64 33.40 -7.51
CA ALA A 267 1.31 34.05 -8.63
C ALA A 267 1.90 35.46 -8.33
N VAL A 268 1.64 36.05 -7.16
CA VAL A 268 2.17 37.33 -6.70
C VAL A 268 2.83 37.24 -5.31
N SER A 269 3.19 36.04 -4.85
CA SER A 269 3.75 35.73 -3.53
C SER A 269 5.04 36.49 -3.23
N GLY A 270 5.79 36.88 -4.27
CA GLY A 270 7.12 37.43 -4.14
C GLY A 270 8.15 36.42 -3.61
N ARG A 271 7.86 35.12 -3.75
CA ARG A 271 8.78 34.01 -3.47
C ARG A 271 8.93 33.15 -4.72
N ILE A 272 10.14 32.69 -4.98
CA ILE A 272 10.49 31.83 -6.11
C ILE A 272 11.21 30.60 -5.58
N CYS A 273 11.22 29.54 -6.38
CA CYS A 273 11.98 28.36 -6.06
C CYS A 273 13.42 28.51 -6.56
N GLU A 274 14.37 28.53 -5.63
CA GLU A 274 15.80 28.61 -5.94
C GLU A 274 16.56 27.59 -5.09
N ALA A 275 17.23 26.65 -5.75
CA ALA A 275 17.91 25.53 -5.10
C ALA A 275 17.00 24.83 -4.07
N VAL A 276 15.80 24.47 -4.54
CA VAL A 276 14.74 23.77 -3.78
C VAL A 276 14.29 24.45 -2.49
N LYS A 277 14.52 25.75 -2.36
CA LYS A 277 14.03 26.56 -1.23
C LYS A 277 13.22 27.74 -1.72
N CYS A 278 12.15 28.05 -1.01
CA CYS A 278 11.32 29.19 -1.32
C CYS A 278 11.94 30.48 -0.79
N VAL A 279 12.72 31.14 -1.64
CA VAL A 279 13.40 32.39 -1.29
C VAL A 279 12.63 33.61 -1.78
N PRO A 280 12.78 34.79 -1.14
CA PRO A 280 12.23 36.02 -1.66
C PRO A 280 12.79 36.34 -3.07
N GLY A 281 11.91 36.46 -4.06
CA GLY A 281 12.28 36.75 -5.43
C GLY A 281 11.06 36.76 -6.35
N CYS A 282 11.24 37.21 -7.59
CA CYS A 282 10.14 37.25 -8.55
C CYS A 282 10.66 36.97 -9.97
N ARG A 283 10.05 36.03 -10.70
CA ARG A 283 10.34 35.71 -12.11
C ARG A 283 9.08 35.95 -12.98
N GLY A 284 9.24 36.52 -14.17
CA GLY A 284 8.09 36.94 -15.00
C GLY A 284 7.42 35.78 -15.76
N LYS A 285 6.13 35.95 -16.10
CA LYS A 285 5.22 35.15 -16.98
C LYS A 285 5.17 33.61 -16.87
N GLN A 286 6.14 32.93 -16.28
CA GLN A 286 6.18 31.50 -15.95
C GLN A 286 6.63 31.24 -14.50
N GLY A 287 6.70 32.28 -13.66
CA GLY A 287 7.07 32.16 -12.25
C GLY A 287 6.25 33.11 -11.38
N ASN A 288 6.56 33.08 -10.08
CA ASN A 288 5.89 33.92 -9.09
C ASN A 288 6.32 35.37 -9.23
N GLY A 289 5.33 36.25 -9.38
CA GLY A 289 5.50 37.68 -9.52
C GLY A 289 5.57 38.39 -8.16
N CYS A 290 5.85 39.69 -8.19
CA CYS A 290 5.71 40.51 -7.00
C CYS A 290 4.29 41.09 -6.92
N ALA A 291 3.74 41.21 -5.70
CA ALA A 291 2.52 41.96 -5.44
C ALA A 291 2.56 43.39 -6.03
N GLY A 292 1.38 43.91 -6.40
CA GLY A 292 1.25 45.20 -7.10
C GLY A 292 2.02 46.36 -6.44
N GLU A 293 2.59 47.23 -7.29
CA GLU A 293 3.54 48.33 -7.00
C GLU A 293 5.00 47.92 -6.70
N LEU A 294 5.29 46.64 -6.44
CA LEU A 294 6.67 46.15 -6.27
C LEU A 294 7.29 45.80 -7.64
N LYS A 295 8.59 46.07 -7.79
CA LYS A 295 9.38 45.70 -8.96
C LYS A 295 10.32 44.56 -8.59
N CYS A 296 10.32 43.49 -9.38
CA CYS A 296 11.30 42.41 -9.28
C CYS A 296 12.71 43.03 -9.40
N THR A 297 13.52 42.92 -8.35
CA THR A 297 14.94 43.33 -8.38
C THR A 297 15.90 42.15 -8.52
N SER A 298 15.40 40.94 -8.33
CA SER A 298 16.06 39.69 -8.70
C SER A 298 15.84 39.47 -10.19
N GLU A 299 16.90 39.55 -11.00
CA GLU A 299 16.89 38.96 -12.34
C GLU A 299 17.50 37.57 -12.19
N GLY A 300 16.68 36.53 -12.38
CA GLY A 300 17.19 35.16 -12.47
C GLY A 300 18.12 35.02 -13.69
N PRO A 301 19.06 34.05 -13.68
CA PRO A 301 19.90 33.74 -14.83
C PRO A 301 19.10 33.36 -16.10
#